data_AF-X1EAA7-F1
#
_entry.id   AF-X1EAA7-F1
#
_cell.length_a   1.000
_cell.length_b   1.000
_cell.length_c   1.000
_cell.angle_alpha   90.00
_cell.angle_beta   90.00
_cell.angle_gamma   90.00
#
_symmetry.space_group_name_H-M   'P 1'
#
loop_
_entity.id
_entity.type
_entity.pdbx_description
1 polymer ?
#
loop_
_entity_poly.entity_id
_entity_poly.type
_entity_poly.pdbx_seq_one_letter_code
_entity_poly.pdbx_strand_id
1 'polypeptide(L)'
;MYGYEILGENIEYKPVLMGNEYTTIDGEPSSRFLHRLDNMDWVEWHNGEDNFTLLPVRSDYAEHIIKDRINIIDWINIETGEHYLISRIMEDIKRELGKGIAIIAIQKSAGSEAERGGQFTKDFADVEILLDKFGEDEVLLTLGKIKEAKAR
;
A
#
# COMPACT_ATOMS: atom_id res chain seq x y z
N MET A 1 10.37 -17.97 1.60
CA MET A 1 9.05 -17.30 1.44
C MET A 1 9.36 -15.83 1.35
N TYR A 2 9.47 -15.28 0.14
CA TYR A 2 9.77 -13.87 -0.07
C TYR A 2 8.43 -13.13 -0.15
N GLY A 3 8.07 -12.43 0.92
CA GLY A 3 6.98 -11.46 0.89
C GLY A 3 7.48 -10.22 0.18
N TYR A 4 6.80 -9.81 -0.90
CA TYR A 4 7.07 -8.55 -1.58
C TYR A 4 6.31 -7.45 -0.83
N GLU A 5 6.90 -6.93 0.23
CA GLU A 5 6.33 -5.85 1.05
C GLU A 5 6.95 -4.50 0.66
N ILE A 6 6.18 -3.43 0.78
CA ILE A 6 6.67 -2.07 0.53
C ILE A 6 7.46 -1.60 1.76
N LEU A 7 8.72 -1.23 1.56
CA LEU A 7 9.63 -0.75 2.61
C LEU A 7 9.42 0.75 2.89
N GLY A 8 8.22 1.11 3.33
CA GLY A 8 7.82 2.50 3.56
C GLY A 8 8.62 3.20 4.67
N GLU A 9 9.18 2.44 5.59
CA GLU A 9 10.00 2.87 6.71
C GLU A 9 11.29 3.65 6.31
N ASN A 10 11.75 3.55 5.06
CA ASN A 10 12.91 4.29 4.55
C ASN A 10 12.58 5.68 3.96
N ILE A 11 11.36 6.17 4.16
CA ILE A 11 10.90 7.45 3.60
C ILE A 11 11.00 8.56 4.67
N GLU A 12 11.80 9.60 4.41
CA GLU A 12 12.04 10.74 5.33
C GLU A 12 10.81 11.63 5.63
N TYR A 13 9.65 11.33 5.04
CA TYR A 13 8.44 12.17 5.10
C TYR A 13 7.40 11.73 6.14
N LYS A 14 7.82 11.00 7.18
CA LYS A 14 6.94 10.48 8.23
C LYS A 14 5.71 9.74 7.69
N PRO A 15 5.92 8.68 6.89
CA PRO A 15 4.82 7.94 6.29
C PRO A 15 3.97 7.23 7.34
N VAL A 16 2.73 6.94 6.96
CA VAL A 16 1.82 6.09 7.71
C VAL A 16 1.80 4.74 7.04
N LEU A 17 2.15 3.68 7.77
CA LEU A 17 2.20 2.31 7.28
C LEU A 17 1.02 1.53 7.85
N MET A 18 0.22 0.97 6.97
CA MET A 18 -0.93 0.12 7.29
C MET A 18 -0.67 -1.25 6.70
N GLY A 19 -0.62 -2.28 7.54
CA GLY A 19 -0.39 -3.64 7.05
C GLY A 19 -0.66 -4.70 8.09
N ASN A 20 -1.21 -5.84 7.65
CA ASN A 20 -1.60 -6.95 8.52
C ASN A 20 -0.39 -7.55 9.27
N GLU A 21 0.81 -7.40 8.71
CA GLU A 21 2.05 -7.92 9.28
C GLU A 21 2.82 -6.86 10.10
N TYR A 22 2.37 -5.60 10.13
CA TYR A 22 3.07 -4.53 10.84
C TYR A 22 2.69 -4.44 12.31
N THR A 23 1.40 -4.60 12.63
CA THR A 23 0.88 -4.44 14.00
C THR A 23 0.04 -5.62 14.44
N THR A 24 0.01 -5.86 15.75
CA THR A 24 -0.97 -6.75 16.39
C THR A 24 -2.36 -6.10 16.41
N ILE A 25 -3.38 -6.85 16.85
CA ILE A 25 -4.74 -6.34 17.00
C ILE A 25 -4.84 -5.17 17.99
N ASP A 26 -3.88 -5.09 18.92
CA ASP A 26 -3.81 -4.05 19.95
C ASP A 26 -3.03 -2.81 19.47
N GLY A 27 -2.56 -2.79 18.23
CA GLY A 27 -1.81 -1.67 17.64
C GLY A 27 -0.31 -1.66 17.96
N GLU A 28 0.20 -2.71 18.61
CA GLU A 28 1.63 -2.84 18.91
C GLU A 28 2.41 -3.40 17.72
N PRO A 29 3.67 -3.00 17.49
CA PRO A 29 4.51 -3.57 16.44
C PRO A 29 4.60 -5.10 16.52
N SER A 30 4.45 -5.80 15.40
CA SER A 30 4.56 -7.26 15.35
C SER A 30 6.03 -7.71 15.45
N SER A 31 6.30 -8.91 16.02
CA SER A 31 7.67 -9.45 16.06
C SER A 31 8.27 -9.64 14.67
N ARG A 32 7.44 -9.95 13.66
CA ARG A 32 7.90 -10.07 12.27
C ARG A 32 8.31 -8.72 11.68
N PHE A 33 7.58 -7.65 12.01
CA PHE A 33 7.98 -6.31 11.66
C PHE A 33 9.30 -5.93 12.32
N LEU A 34 9.42 -6.10 13.64
CA LEU A 34 10.65 -5.81 14.39
C LEU A 34 11.86 -6.58 13.83
N HIS A 35 11.70 -7.87 13.53
CA HIS A 35 12.78 -8.66 12.92
C HIS A 35 13.17 -8.15 11.53
N ARG A 36 12.24 -7.60 10.74
CA ARG A 36 12.60 -6.94 9.47
C ARG A 36 13.41 -5.68 9.74
N LEU A 37 13.02 -4.89 10.73
CA LEU A 37 13.75 -3.68 11.11
C LEU A 37 15.20 -4.00 11.45
N ASP A 38 15.45 -5.06 12.22
CA ASP A 38 16.79 -5.44 12.63
C ASP A 38 17.72 -5.86 11.48
N ASN A 39 17.14 -6.27 10.34
CA ASN A 39 17.88 -6.83 9.20
C ASN A 39 18.11 -5.82 8.06
N MET A 40 17.70 -4.56 8.21
CA MET A 40 17.83 -3.53 7.18
C MET A 40 18.99 -2.55 7.43
N ASP A 41 19.58 -2.07 6.35
CA ASP A 41 20.54 -0.95 6.37
C ASP A 41 19.77 0.35 6.12
N TRP A 42 19.60 1.14 7.17
CA TRP A 42 18.59 2.17 7.30
C TRP A 42 19.04 3.56 6.86
N VAL A 43 18.10 4.35 6.33
CA VAL A 43 18.09 5.81 6.57
C VAL A 43 17.57 6.01 7.99
N GLU A 44 18.24 6.79 8.85
CA GLU A 44 17.92 6.96 10.28
C GLU A 44 16.40 6.91 10.58
N TRP A 45 15.92 5.80 11.13
CA TRP A 45 14.47 5.53 11.25
C TRP A 45 13.86 6.01 12.57
N HIS A 46 14.69 6.56 13.47
CA HIS A 46 14.30 7.10 14.75
C HIS A 46 15.15 8.33 15.11
N ASN A 47 14.49 9.44 15.45
CA ASN A 47 15.16 10.66 15.95
C ASN A 47 14.48 11.16 17.24
N GLY A 48 14.45 10.29 18.25
CA GLY A 48 13.73 10.53 19.51
C GLY A 48 12.27 10.07 19.50
N GLU A 49 11.70 9.88 18.31
CA GLU A 49 10.44 9.21 18.01
C GLU A 49 10.59 8.46 16.68
N ASP A 50 9.74 7.46 16.43
CA ASP A 50 9.72 6.73 15.15
C ASP A 50 9.46 7.69 13.97
N ASN A 51 10.20 7.51 12.88
CA ASN A 51 10.02 8.29 11.65
C ASN A 51 8.85 7.80 10.80
N PHE A 52 7.94 6.98 11.34
CA PHE A 52 6.73 6.51 10.68
C PHE A 52 5.63 6.26 11.73
N THR A 53 4.40 6.09 11.27
CA THR A 53 3.27 5.70 12.14
C THR A 53 2.72 4.35 11.67
N LEU A 54 2.66 3.36 12.55
CA LEU A 54 2.02 2.08 12.26
C LEU A 54 0.55 2.13 12.66
N LEU A 55 -0.31 1.59 11.80
CA LEU A 55 -1.73 1.43 12.08
C LEU A 55 -2.21 0.01 11.73
N PRO A 56 -3.12 -0.57 12.53
CA PRO A 56 -3.72 -1.85 12.21
C PRO A 56 -4.57 -1.77 10.95
N VAL A 57 -4.52 -2.83 10.15
CA VAL A 57 -5.44 -2.97 9.02
C VAL A 57 -6.81 -3.34 9.54
N ARG A 58 -7.79 -2.54 9.14
CA ARG A 58 -9.20 -2.76 9.39
C ARG A 58 -9.96 -2.56 8.07
N SER A 59 -11.21 -3.01 8.01
CA SER A 59 -12.05 -2.85 6.81
C SER A 59 -12.36 -1.38 6.48
N ASP A 60 -12.10 -0.46 7.40
CA ASP A 60 -12.30 0.99 7.34
C ASP A 60 -11.01 1.78 7.02
N TYR A 61 -10.26 1.36 5.99
CA TYR A 61 -8.99 1.99 5.57
C TYR A 61 -9.02 3.53 5.50
N ALA A 62 -10.14 4.11 5.07
CA ALA A 62 -10.30 5.56 4.96
C ALA A 62 -10.21 6.29 6.31
N GLU A 63 -10.69 5.69 7.41
CA GLU A 63 -10.63 6.29 8.75
C GLU A 63 -9.20 6.42 9.28
N HIS A 64 -8.29 5.62 8.73
CA HIS A 64 -6.88 5.59 9.11
C HIS A 64 -5.98 6.44 8.20
N ILE A 65 -6.54 7.06 7.16
CA ILE A 65 -5.79 7.99 6.31
C ILE A 65 -5.43 9.24 7.11
N ILE A 66 -4.13 9.53 7.17
CA ILE A 66 -3.66 10.80 7.68
C ILE A 66 -3.53 11.77 6.52
N LYS A 67 -4.42 12.75 6.51
CA LYS A 67 -4.50 13.80 5.50
C LYS A 67 -3.16 14.50 5.30
N ASP A 68 -2.86 14.85 4.04
CA ASP A 68 -1.67 15.58 3.61
C ASP A 68 -0.32 14.84 3.88
N ARG A 69 -0.35 13.54 4.19
CA ARG A 69 0.84 12.68 4.36
C ARG A 69 0.97 11.60 3.29
N ILE A 70 2.11 10.91 3.29
CA ILE A 70 2.29 9.64 2.58
C ILE A 70 1.65 8.53 3.43
N ASN A 71 0.68 7.84 2.85
CA ASN A 71 -0.02 6.71 3.44
C ASN A 71 0.29 5.46 2.60
N ILE A 72 0.81 4.40 3.21
CA ILE A 72 1.19 3.16 2.55
C ILE A 72 0.31 2.05 3.11
N ILE A 73 -0.43 1.37 2.24
CA ILE A 73 -1.35 0.29 2.59
C ILE A 73 -0.84 -1.01 1.95
N ASP A 74 -0.36 -1.92 2.78
CA ASP A 74 0.26 -3.20 2.42
C ASP A 74 -0.38 -4.36 3.20
N TRP A 75 -1.44 -4.99 2.69
CA TRP A 75 -2.10 -4.85 1.40
C TRP A 75 -3.62 -4.85 1.63
N ILE A 76 -4.40 -4.35 0.66
CA ILE A 76 -5.86 -4.43 0.75
C ILE A 76 -6.31 -5.85 0.43
N ASN A 77 -6.82 -6.55 1.45
CA ASN A 77 -7.41 -7.86 1.28
C ASN A 77 -8.87 -7.75 0.80
N ILE A 78 -9.14 -8.30 -0.38
CA ILE A 78 -10.47 -8.33 -0.98
C ILE A 78 -10.93 -9.78 -1.01
N GLU A 79 -12.10 -10.06 -0.44
CA GLU A 79 -12.69 -11.39 -0.49
C GLU A 79 -13.00 -11.82 -1.93
N THR A 80 -12.92 -13.13 -2.18
CA THR A 80 -13.15 -13.70 -3.51
C THR A 80 -14.56 -13.34 -4.01
N GLY A 81 -14.64 -12.64 -5.13
CA GLY A 81 -15.91 -12.19 -5.71
C GLY A 81 -16.31 -10.75 -5.35
N GLU A 82 -15.59 -10.10 -4.44
CA GLU A 82 -15.88 -8.73 -4.00
C GLU A 82 -14.96 -7.67 -4.63
N HIS A 83 -14.35 -7.97 -5.77
CA HIS A 83 -13.45 -7.05 -6.48
C HIS A 83 -14.07 -5.69 -6.82
N TYR A 84 -15.40 -5.56 -6.83
CA TYR A 84 -16.09 -4.28 -7.00
C TYR A 84 -15.94 -3.33 -5.79
N LEU A 85 -15.65 -3.85 -4.60
CA LEU A 85 -15.47 -3.05 -3.38
C LEU A 85 -14.19 -2.20 -3.43
N ILE A 86 -13.18 -2.60 -4.20
CA ILE A 86 -11.91 -1.87 -4.28
C ILE A 86 -12.11 -0.43 -4.75
N SER A 87 -13.01 -0.21 -5.69
CA SER A 87 -13.35 1.12 -6.22
C SER A 87 -13.82 2.04 -5.11
N ARG A 88 -14.71 1.54 -4.24
CA ARG A 88 -15.28 2.28 -3.13
C ARG A 88 -14.21 2.57 -2.07
N ILE A 89 -13.41 1.57 -1.72
CA ILE A 89 -12.30 1.73 -0.77
C ILE A 89 -11.32 2.80 -1.28
N MET A 90 -10.92 2.73 -2.56
CA MET A 90 -10.02 3.71 -3.16
C MET A 90 -10.64 5.11 -3.25
N GLU A 91 -11.95 5.20 -3.53
CA GLU A 91 -12.68 6.47 -3.53
C GLU A 91 -12.69 7.11 -2.14
N ASP A 92 -13.03 6.33 -1.11
CA ASP A 92 -13.10 6.79 0.28
C ASP A 92 -11.69 7.23 0.76
N ILE A 93 -10.64 6.45 0.47
CA ILE A 93 -9.25 6.86 0.73
C ILE A 93 -8.93 8.20 0.06
N LYS A 94 -9.29 8.37 -1.21
CA LYS A 94 -8.98 9.58 -1.98
C LYS A 94 -9.70 10.81 -1.44
N ARG A 95 -10.90 10.64 -0.86
CA ARG A 95 -11.65 11.71 -0.19
C ARG A 95 -10.94 12.22 1.08
N GLU A 96 -10.35 11.31 1.85
CA GLU A 96 -9.66 11.65 3.10
C GLU A 96 -8.21 12.15 2.89
N LEU A 97 -7.58 11.80 1.76
CA LEU A 97 -6.16 12.04 1.51
C LEU A 97 -5.73 13.51 1.48
N GLY A 98 -6.60 14.42 1.05
CA GLY A 98 -6.26 15.84 0.84
C GLY A 98 -5.21 16.03 -0.27
N LYS A 99 -4.06 16.63 0.07
CA LYS A 99 -2.88 16.77 -0.81
C LYS A 99 -1.84 15.66 -0.61
N GLY A 100 -2.15 14.66 0.22
CA GLY A 100 -1.27 13.54 0.52
C GLY A 100 -1.12 12.57 -0.65
N ILE A 101 -0.36 11.51 -0.42
CA ILE A 101 -0.14 10.42 -1.37
C ILE A 101 -0.56 9.12 -0.71
N ALA A 102 -1.34 8.29 -1.42
CA ALA A 102 -1.64 6.93 -1.00
C ALA A 102 -0.93 5.95 -1.94
N ILE A 103 -0.15 5.03 -1.38
CA ILE A 103 0.47 3.90 -2.08
C ILE A 103 -0.25 2.64 -1.60
N ILE A 104 -0.88 1.92 -2.51
CA ILE A 104 -1.77 0.81 -2.18
C ILE A 104 -1.28 -0.45 -2.88
N ALA A 105 -0.93 -1.48 -2.11
CA ALA A 105 -0.66 -2.80 -2.63
C ALA A 105 -1.96 -3.62 -2.71
N ILE A 106 -2.18 -4.27 -3.87
CA ILE A 106 -3.35 -5.11 -4.13
C ILE A 106 -2.85 -6.47 -4.62
N GLN A 107 -3.24 -7.55 -3.93
CA GLN A 107 -2.94 -8.91 -4.37
C GLN A 107 -4.04 -9.42 -5.31
N LYS A 108 -3.67 -9.88 -6.50
CA LYS A 108 -4.60 -10.50 -7.44
C LYS A 108 -4.74 -12.00 -7.17
N SER A 109 -5.93 -12.55 -7.38
CA SER A 109 -6.18 -13.99 -7.38
C SER A 109 -5.52 -14.63 -8.61
N ALA A 110 -4.93 -15.82 -8.43
CA ALA A 110 -4.21 -16.52 -9.49
C ALA A 110 -5.12 -16.81 -10.70
N GLY A 111 -4.66 -16.48 -11.91
CA GLY A 111 -5.42 -16.68 -13.15
C GLY A 111 -6.41 -15.57 -13.52
N SER A 112 -6.45 -14.47 -12.75
CA SER A 112 -7.22 -13.28 -13.14
C SER A 112 -6.42 -12.41 -14.12
N GLU A 113 -6.68 -12.58 -15.42
CA GLU A 113 -6.35 -11.51 -16.37
C GLU A 113 -7.16 -10.26 -16.01
N ALA A 114 -6.59 -9.08 -16.23
CA ALA A 114 -7.03 -7.79 -15.69
C ALA A 114 -8.43 -7.31 -16.13
N GLU A 115 -9.28 -8.18 -16.68
CA GLU A 115 -10.45 -7.83 -17.47
C GLU A 115 -11.70 -7.46 -16.65
N ARG A 116 -11.87 -7.93 -15.40
CA ARG A 116 -13.11 -7.63 -14.62
C ARG A 116 -12.93 -6.81 -13.34
N GLY A 117 -11.70 -6.62 -12.87
CA GLY A 117 -11.37 -5.72 -11.75
C GLY A 117 -10.36 -4.62 -12.09
N GLY A 118 -9.52 -4.84 -13.13
CA GLY A 118 -8.43 -3.91 -13.48
C GLY A 118 -8.90 -2.58 -14.06
N GLN A 119 -10.05 -2.55 -14.75
CA GLN A 119 -10.59 -1.30 -15.27
C GLN A 119 -11.04 -0.35 -14.17
N PHE A 120 -11.58 -0.87 -13.05
CA PHE A 120 -12.11 -0.06 -11.98
C PHE A 120 -11.02 0.53 -11.08
N THR A 121 -9.98 -0.24 -10.76
CA THR A 121 -8.79 0.28 -10.07
C THR A 121 -8.14 1.42 -10.86
N LYS A 122 -8.12 1.28 -12.20
CA LYS A 122 -7.59 2.32 -13.09
C LYS A 122 -8.36 3.63 -12.99
N ASP A 123 -9.65 3.67 -12.72
CA ASP A 123 -10.38 4.94 -12.69
C ASP A 123 -9.95 5.85 -11.53
N PHE A 124 -9.63 5.26 -10.37
CA PHE A 124 -9.27 5.98 -9.15
C PHE A 124 -7.77 6.21 -8.99
N ALA A 125 -6.95 5.30 -9.52
CA ALA A 125 -5.50 5.41 -9.48
C ALA A 125 -5.02 6.63 -10.30
N ASP A 126 -4.12 7.43 -9.73
CA ASP A 126 -3.39 8.43 -10.50
C ASP A 126 -2.16 7.79 -11.20
N VAL A 127 -1.58 6.74 -10.62
CA VAL A 127 -0.55 5.89 -11.22
C VAL A 127 -0.87 4.42 -10.92
N GLU A 128 -0.74 3.53 -11.90
CA GLU A 128 -0.84 2.07 -11.74
C GLU A 128 0.48 1.42 -12.14
N ILE A 129 1.02 0.59 -11.24
CA ILE A 129 2.20 -0.24 -11.45
C ILE A 129 1.76 -1.69 -11.30
N LEU A 130 2.09 -2.52 -12.28
CA LEU A 130 1.85 -3.96 -12.28
C LEU A 130 3.18 -4.68 -12.15
N LEU A 131 3.22 -5.68 -11.27
CA LEU A 131 4.37 -6.52 -11.02
C LEU A 131 3.98 -7.95 -11.34
N ASP A 132 4.59 -8.52 -12.39
CA ASP A 132 4.34 -9.88 -12.85
C ASP A 132 5.63 -10.69 -12.76
N LYS A 133 5.53 -11.97 -12.37
CA LYS A 133 6.71 -12.86 -12.34
C LYS A 133 7.24 -13.07 -13.76
N PHE A 134 8.54 -12.88 -13.95
CA PHE A 134 9.23 -13.12 -15.22
C PHE A 134 10.42 -14.06 -14.96
N GLY A 135 10.36 -15.30 -15.45
CA GLY A 135 11.38 -16.29 -15.10
C GLY A 135 11.32 -16.72 -13.62
N GLU A 136 12.42 -17.22 -13.06
CA GLU A 136 12.47 -17.73 -11.69
C GLU A 136 12.64 -16.63 -10.64
N ASP A 137 13.56 -15.70 -10.89
CA ASP A 137 13.99 -14.65 -9.95
C ASP A 137 13.77 -13.22 -10.47
N GLU A 138 13.16 -13.05 -11.65
CA GLU A 138 12.92 -11.73 -12.23
C GLU A 138 11.44 -11.33 -12.11
N VAL A 139 11.22 -10.02 -12.10
CA VAL A 139 9.89 -9.41 -12.05
C VAL A 139 9.79 -8.43 -13.20
N LEU A 140 8.74 -8.58 -14.00
CA LEU A 140 8.36 -7.60 -15.00
C LEU A 140 7.56 -6.49 -14.33
N LEU A 141 8.08 -5.26 -14.41
CA LEU A 141 7.38 -4.06 -14.00
C LEU A 141 6.72 -3.41 -15.22
N THR A 142 5.39 -3.25 -15.17
CA THR A 142 4.61 -2.56 -16.20
C THR A 142 3.96 -1.31 -15.61
N LEU A 143 4.15 -0.16 -16.25
CA LEU A 143 3.38 1.05 -15.96
C LEU A 143 2.05 0.98 -16.72
N GLY A 144 0.95 0.75 -16.00
CA GLY A 144 -0.37 0.53 -16.60
C GLY A 144 -1.11 1.83 -16.92
N LYS A 145 -1.24 2.71 -15.92
CA LYS A 145 -1.88 4.03 -16.04
C LYS A 145 -0.96 5.10 -15.46
N ILE A 146 -0.89 6.23 -16.14
CA ILE A 146 -0.38 7.49 -15.59
C ILE A 146 -1.42 8.55 -15.92
N LYS A 147 -2.01 9.17 -14.90
CA LYS A 147 -2.98 10.24 -15.10
C LYS A 147 -2.26 11.50 -15.57
N GLU A 148 -2.75 12.07 -16.66
CA GLU A 148 -2.22 13.33 -17.16
C GLU A 148 -2.36 14.45 -16.12
N ALA A 149 -1.30 15.25 -16.01
CA ALA A 149 -1.35 16.47 -15.22
C ALA A 149 -2.40 17.41 -15.81
N LYS A 150 -3.42 17.76 -15.02
CA LYS A 150 -4.30 18.87 -15.40
C LYS A 150 -3.48 20.15 -15.38
N ALA A 151 -3.32 20.80 -16.53
CA ALA A 151 -2.73 22.13 -16.59
C ALA A 151 -3.47 23.04 -15.60
N ARG A 152 -2.70 23.71 -14.74
CA ARG A 152 -3.23 24.68 -13.76
C ARG A 152 -3.54 26.01 -14.45
#